data_AF-A0A938W9S1-F1
#
_entry.id   AF-A0A938W9S1-F1
#
_cell.length_a   1.000
_cell.length_b   1.000
_cell.length_c   1.000
_cell.angle_alpha   90.00
_cell.angle_beta   90.00
_cell.angle_gamma   90.00
#
_symmetry.space_group_name_H-M   'P 1'
#
loop_
_entity.id
_entity.type
_entity.pdbx_description
1 polymer ?
#
loop_
_entity_poly.entity_id
_entity_poly.type
_entity_poly.pdbx_seq_one_letter_code
_entity_poly.pdbx_strand_id
1 'polypeptide(L)'
;MTRAWSSLVLFLILFLLETSFATSLPFPFALIPLTFSAAIFRLQHRGLSDGAVWVLAYGLLLQVLPLSASPLPALSWGAAALVSLVSARHIFSNRSLLGVVATGVAGYAAHAVLEATVGFVSSFRGGSAISLGALSEFHGTRIVLFTIMLVILFYLSRTWKRYVQT
;
A
#
# COMPACT_ATOMS: atom_id res chain seq x y z
N MET A 1 -21.05 -9.00 11.44
CA MET A 1 -20.78 -7.60 11.79
C MET A 1 -19.42 -7.40 12.48
N THR A 2 -19.03 -8.23 13.45
CA THR A 2 -17.76 -8.10 14.21
C THR A 2 -16.49 -8.07 13.34
N ARG A 3 -16.40 -8.91 12.30
CA ARG A 3 -15.23 -8.97 11.39
C ARG A 3 -15.04 -7.73 10.52
N ALA A 4 -16.14 -7.12 10.07
CA ALA A 4 -16.09 -5.90 9.26
C ALA A 4 -15.67 -4.71 10.13
N TRP A 5 -16.23 -4.61 11.34
CA TRP A 5 -15.83 -3.60 12.32
C TRP A 5 -14.38 -3.73 12.74
N SER A 6 -13.89 -4.94 13.06
CA SER A 6 -12.48 -5.12 13.41
C SER A 6 -11.54 -4.82 12.24
N SER A 7 -11.96 -5.11 11.01
CA SER A 7 -11.22 -4.71 9.81
C SER A 7 -11.15 -3.19 9.66
N LEU A 8 -12.28 -2.49 9.84
CA LEU A 8 -12.33 -1.03 9.73
C LEU A 8 -11.47 -0.37 10.81
N VAL A 9 -11.60 -0.82 12.06
CA VAL A 9 -10.80 -0.32 13.18
C VAL A 9 -9.31 -0.52 12.93
N LEU A 10 -8.90 -1.71 12.47
CA LEU A 10 -7.48 -1.96 12.15
C LEU A 10 -6.98 -1.09 11.00
N PHE A 11 -7.79 -0.89 9.95
CA PHE A 11 -7.46 0.04 8.87
C PHE A 11 -7.22 1.46 9.40
N LEU A 12 -8.14 1.97 10.23
CA LEU A 12 -8.03 3.32 10.80
C LEU A 12 -6.81 3.46 11.71
N ILE A 13 -6.52 2.46 12.55
CA ILE A 13 -5.32 2.46 13.39
C ILE A 13 -4.06 2.52 12.53
N LEU A 14 -3.96 1.68 11.50
CA LEU A 14 -2.78 1.66 10.62
C LEU A 14 -2.64 2.96 9.83
N PHE A 15 -3.76 3.51 9.34
CA PHE A 15 -3.77 4.79 8.65
C PHE A 15 -3.25 5.91 9.56
N LEU A 16 -3.78 6.03 10.78
CA LEU A 16 -3.36 7.05 11.74
C LEU A 16 -1.89 6.86 12.17
N LEU A 17 -1.46 5.62 12.40
CA LEU A 17 -0.06 5.34 12.71
C LEU A 17 0.85 5.73 11.55
N GLU A 18 0.45 5.45 10.31
CA GLU A 18 1.22 5.83 9.13
C GLU A 18 1.28 7.36 8.98
N THR A 19 0.15 8.06 9.04
CA THR A 19 0.08 9.50 8.76
C THR A 19 0.55 10.39 9.90
N SER A 20 0.46 9.92 11.15
CA SER A 20 0.76 10.73 12.34
C SER A 20 2.05 10.32 13.05
N PHE A 21 2.40 9.03 13.06
CA PHE A 21 3.61 8.54 13.72
C PHE A 21 4.73 8.29 12.71
N ALA A 22 4.50 7.48 11.68
CA ALA A 22 5.56 7.12 10.74
C ALA A 22 6.15 8.36 10.07
N THR A 23 5.32 9.28 9.59
CA THR A 23 5.73 10.58 9.01
C THR A 23 6.60 11.44 9.92
N SER A 24 6.57 11.25 11.25
CA SER A 24 7.41 11.98 12.20
C SER A 24 8.81 11.37 12.37
N LEU A 25 9.03 10.15 11.88
CA LEU A 25 10.33 9.47 11.96
C LEU A 25 11.32 10.04 10.94
N PRO A 26 12.64 9.93 11.21
CA PRO A 26 13.64 10.33 10.22
C PRO A 26 13.55 9.47 8.96
N PHE A 27 13.95 10.03 7.82
CA PHE A 27 14.15 9.27 6.59
C PHE A 27 15.13 8.11 6.84
N PRO A 28 14.88 6.89 6.31
CA PRO A 28 13.78 6.49 5.42
C PRO A 28 12.48 6.05 6.11
N PHE A 29 12.47 5.95 7.44
CA PHE A 29 11.35 5.38 8.21
C PHE A 29 10.05 6.21 8.11
N ALA A 30 10.16 7.48 7.73
CA ALA A 30 9.02 8.32 7.33
C ALA A 30 8.12 7.71 6.25
N LEU A 31 8.67 6.81 5.43
CA LEU A 31 8.03 6.28 4.24
C LEU A 31 7.43 4.88 4.42
N ILE A 32 7.39 4.35 5.65
CA ILE A 32 6.89 2.99 5.90
C ILE A 32 5.40 2.88 5.51
N PRO A 33 5.05 2.06 4.50
CA PRO A 33 3.67 1.97 4.02
C PRO A 33 2.88 0.91 4.78
N LEU A 34 2.56 1.19 6.05
CA LEU A 34 1.89 0.25 6.96
C LEU A 34 0.53 -0.22 6.42
N THR A 35 -0.31 0.72 6.00
CA THR A 35 -1.68 0.45 5.57
C THR A 35 -1.68 -0.39 4.30
N PHE A 36 -0.84 -0.01 3.33
CA PHE A 36 -0.73 -0.73 2.07
C PHE A 36 -0.13 -2.14 2.26
N SER A 37 0.91 -2.29 3.09
CA SER A 37 1.51 -3.59 3.42
C SER A 37 0.48 -4.55 4.04
N ALA A 38 -0.28 -4.07 5.02
CA ALA A 38 -1.32 -4.85 5.66
C ALA A 38 -2.46 -5.20 4.70
N ALA A 39 -2.88 -4.24 3.86
CA ALA A 39 -3.91 -4.44 2.85
C ALA A 39 -3.55 -5.56 1.86
N ILE A 40 -2.33 -5.51 1.30
CA ILE A 40 -1.83 -6.54 0.38
C ILE A 40 -1.69 -7.89 1.09
N PHE A 41 -1.19 -7.89 2.32
CA PHE A 41 -1.10 -9.12 3.10
C PHE A 41 -2.48 -9.77 3.33
N ARG A 42 -3.51 -8.98 3.68
CA ARG A 42 -4.89 -9.48 3.80
C ARG A 42 -5.44 -10.01 2.48
N LEU A 43 -5.25 -9.25 1.41
CA LEU A 43 -5.71 -9.61 0.08
C LEU A 43 -5.10 -10.93 -0.38
N GLN A 44 -3.78 -11.04 -0.30
CA GLN A 44 -3.04 -12.14 -0.93
C GLN A 44 -2.84 -13.34 0.00
N HIS A 45 -2.46 -13.12 1.27
CA HIS A 45 -2.20 -14.22 2.20
C HIS A 45 -3.49 -14.76 2.83
N ARG A 46 -4.49 -13.91 3.08
CA ARG A 46 -5.77 -14.32 3.70
C ARG A 46 -6.89 -14.52 2.68
N GLY A 47 -6.73 -14.07 1.43
CA GLY A 47 -7.76 -14.17 0.40
C GLY A 47 -8.96 -13.25 0.66
N LEU A 48 -8.78 -12.18 1.44
CA LEU A 48 -9.86 -11.28 1.82
C LEU A 48 -9.90 -10.09 0.86
N SER A 49 -10.99 -9.93 0.12
CA SER A 49 -11.16 -8.83 -0.83
C SER A 49 -11.21 -7.44 -0.18
N ASP A 50 -11.44 -7.39 1.14
CA ASP A 50 -11.38 -6.14 1.91
C ASP A 50 -10.01 -5.46 1.86
N GLY A 51 -8.93 -6.22 1.60
CA GLY A 51 -7.61 -5.66 1.37
C GLY A 51 -7.59 -4.68 0.20
N ALA A 52 -8.24 -4.98 -0.93
CA ALA A 52 -8.34 -4.05 -2.05
C ALA A 52 -9.16 -2.79 -1.69
N VAL A 53 -10.21 -2.96 -0.87
CA VAL A 53 -11.01 -1.84 -0.36
C VAL A 53 -10.16 -0.92 0.52
N TRP A 54 -9.25 -1.45 1.33
CA TRP A 54 -8.33 -0.63 2.11
C TRP A 54 -7.41 0.21 1.24
N VAL A 55 -6.87 -0.37 0.16
CA VAL A 55 -6.00 0.38 -0.78
C VAL A 55 -6.76 1.54 -1.41
N LEU A 56 -8.00 1.31 -1.86
CA LEU A 56 -8.84 2.35 -2.42
C LEU A 56 -9.21 3.42 -1.37
N ALA A 57 -9.66 2.98 -0.19
CA ALA A 57 -10.06 3.88 0.90
C ALA A 57 -8.88 4.75 1.38
N TYR A 58 -7.67 4.20 1.41
CA TYR A 58 -6.45 4.95 1.71
C TYR A 58 -6.26 6.11 0.73
N GLY A 59 -6.37 5.87 -0.58
CA GLY A 59 -6.29 6.91 -1.59
C GLY A 59 -7.38 7.98 -1.47
N LEU A 60 -8.60 7.57 -1.13
CA LEU A 60 -9.71 8.50 -0.89
C LEU A 60 -9.47 9.37 0.35
N LEU A 61 -8.98 8.80 1.45
CA LEU A 61 -8.66 9.57 2.65
C LEU A 61 -7.52 10.55 2.40
N LEU A 62 -6.48 10.16 1.65
CA LEU A 62 -5.41 11.07 1.26
C LEU A 62 -5.92 12.24 0.41
N GLN A 63 -6.93 12.02 -0.43
CA GLN A 63 -7.59 13.07 -1.23
C GLN A 63 -8.41 14.02 -0.35
N VAL A 64 -9.16 13.48 0.61
CA VAL A 64 -10.09 14.25 1.46
C VAL A 64 -9.36 15.04 2.56
N LEU A 65 -8.25 14.51 3.07
CA LEU A 65 -7.47 15.10 4.19
C LEU A 65 -6.25 15.93 3.73
N PRO A 66 -6.22 16.35 2.46
CA PRO A 66 -5.01 16.73 1.69
C PRO A 66 -3.64 16.33 2.29
N LEU A 67 -3.45 15.05 2.62
CA LEU A 67 -2.19 14.56 3.22
C LEU A 67 -1.15 14.12 2.18
N SER A 68 -1.50 14.16 0.90
CA SER A 68 -0.62 13.76 -0.20
C SER A 68 -0.22 14.96 -1.06
N ALA A 69 1.03 14.97 -1.50
CA ALA A 69 1.51 15.91 -2.52
C ALA A 69 1.02 15.54 -3.93
N SER A 70 0.50 14.33 -4.12
CA SER A 70 -0.09 13.91 -5.39
C SER A 70 -1.39 14.69 -5.64
N PRO A 71 -1.67 15.18 -6.86
CA PRO A 71 -2.89 15.93 -7.13
C PRO A 71 -4.15 15.04 -7.17
N LEU A 72 -4.00 13.75 -7.52
CA LEU A 72 -5.11 12.78 -7.59
C LEU A 72 -4.73 11.43 -6.95
N PRO A 73 -4.44 11.38 -5.63
CA PRO A 73 -4.08 10.15 -4.94
C PRO A 73 -5.15 9.06 -5.05
N ALA A 74 -6.44 9.42 -5.07
CA ALA A 74 -7.52 8.46 -5.22
C ALA A 74 -7.41 7.65 -6.53
N LEU A 75 -6.95 8.29 -7.61
CA LEU A 75 -6.80 7.64 -8.91
C LEU A 75 -5.62 6.65 -8.92
N SER A 76 -4.45 7.08 -8.44
CA SER A 76 -3.25 6.23 -8.41
C SER A 76 -3.41 5.03 -7.47
N TRP A 77 -4.00 5.24 -6.29
CA TRP A 77 -4.32 4.16 -5.36
C TRP A 77 -5.47 3.26 -5.86
N GLY A 78 -6.42 3.81 -6.62
CA GLY A 78 -7.44 3.02 -7.30
C GLY A 78 -6.84 2.01 -8.29
N ALA A 79 -5.83 2.43 -9.05
CA ALA A 79 -5.10 1.51 -9.93
C ALA A 79 -4.33 0.44 -9.14
N ALA A 80 -3.66 0.80 -8.04
CA ALA A 80 -3.03 -0.19 -7.16
C ALA A 80 -4.03 -1.19 -6.62
N ALA A 81 -5.22 -0.75 -6.16
CA ALA A 81 -6.27 -1.62 -5.66
C ALA A 81 -6.72 -2.63 -6.74
N LEU A 82 -6.98 -2.14 -7.96
CA LEU A 82 -7.41 -2.98 -9.08
C LEU A 82 -6.33 -3.98 -9.48
N VAL A 83 -5.09 -3.52 -9.70
CA VAL A 83 -3.98 -4.39 -10.12
C VAL A 83 -3.67 -5.42 -9.05
N SER A 84 -3.69 -5.04 -7.78
CA SER A 84 -3.49 -5.99 -6.67
C SER A 84 -4.60 -7.03 -6.62
N LEU A 85 -5.87 -6.62 -6.80
CA LEU A 85 -7.01 -7.53 -6.79
C LEU A 85 -6.95 -8.54 -7.93
N VAL A 86 -6.66 -8.07 -9.15
CA VAL A 86 -6.52 -8.92 -10.33
C VAL A 86 -5.32 -9.86 -10.17
N SER A 87 -4.17 -9.32 -9.74
CA SER A 87 -2.95 -10.11 -9.54
C SER A 87 -3.18 -11.21 -8.50
N ALA A 88 -3.83 -10.88 -7.38
CA ALA A 88 -4.12 -11.83 -6.31
C ALA A 88 -5.05 -12.98 -6.73
N ARG A 89 -6.00 -12.68 -7.62
CA ARG A 89 -7.02 -13.65 -8.04
C ARG A 89 -6.60 -14.48 -9.24
N HIS A 90 -5.85 -13.90 -10.18
CA HIS A 90 -5.67 -14.46 -11.50
C HIS A 90 -4.22 -14.71 -11.90
N ILE A 91 -3.25 -13.99 -11.33
CA ILE A 91 -1.84 -14.09 -11.76
C ILE A 91 -1.03 -14.85 -10.70
N PHE A 92 -1.02 -14.35 -9.48
CA PHE A 92 -0.30 -14.93 -8.35
C PHE A 92 -1.29 -15.59 -7.39
N SER A 93 -2.06 -16.59 -7.83
CA SER A 93 -3.08 -17.21 -6.96
C SER A 93 -2.49 -17.99 -5.77
N ASN A 94 -1.19 -18.22 -5.75
CA ASN A 94 -0.50 -18.92 -4.67
C ASN A 94 -0.32 -18.01 -3.43
N ARG A 95 -0.68 -18.53 -2.25
CA ARG A 95 -0.51 -17.82 -0.96
C ARG A 95 0.92 -17.90 -0.40
N SER A 96 1.90 -18.02 -1.29
CA SER A 96 3.33 -18.10 -0.97
C SER A 96 3.90 -16.71 -0.67
N LEU A 97 5.10 -16.64 -0.09
CA LEU A 97 5.79 -15.36 0.14
C LEU A 97 5.99 -14.61 -1.19
N LEU A 98 6.42 -15.33 -2.24
CA LEU A 98 6.61 -14.77 -3.57
C LEU A 98 5.29 -14.24 -4.14
N GLY A 99 4.17 -14.95 -3.95
CA GLY A 99 2.86 -14.46 -4.40
C GLY A 99 2.44 -13.18 -3.68
N VAL A 100 2.67 -13.09 -2.36
CA VAL A 100 2.45 -11.88 -1.55
C VAL A 100 3.28 -10.70 -2.04
N VAL A 101 4.59 -10.89 -2.19
CA VAL A 101 5.51 -9.85 -2.63
C VAL A 101 5.20 -9.43 -4.07
N ALA A 102 5.04 -10.37 -5.00
CA ALA A 102 4.78 -10.06 -6.41
C ALA A 102 3.46 -9.31 -6.61
N THR A 103 2.38 -9.71 -5.92
CA THR A 103 1.10 -8.99 -5.93
C THR A 103 1.28 -7.56 -5.42
N GLY A 104 1.99 -7.40 -4.31
CA GLY A 104 2.26 -6.10 -3.72
C GLY A 104 3.08 -5.18 -4.62
N VAL A 105 4.16 -5.71 -5.19
CA VAL A 105 5.05 -4.98 -6.12
C VAL A 105 4.30 -4.58 -7.38
N ALA A 106 3.49 -5.46 -7.96
CA ALA A 106 2.67 -5.14 -9.12
C ALA A 106 1.68 -4.01 -8.83
N GLY A 107 0.98 -4.09 -7.68
CA GLY A 107 0.08 -3.04 -7.22
C GLY A 107 0.79 -1.70 -6.99
N TYR A 108 1.95 -1.74 -6.31
CA TYR A 108 2.73 -0.54 -6.03
C TYR A 108 3.28 0.10 -7.31
N ALA A 109 3.78 -0.71 -8.25
CA ALA A 109 4.27 -0.25 -9.54
C ALA A 109 3.16 0.46 -10.33
N ALA A 110 1.93 -0.09 -10.33
CA ALA A 110 0.78 0.57 -10.95
C ALA A 110 0.47 1.93 -10.32
N HIS A 111 0.53 2.04 -8.98
CA HIS A 111 0.40 3.32 -8.29
C HIS A 111 1.51 4.31 -8.66
N ALA A 112 2.78 3.88 -8.61
CA ALA A 112 3.91 4.75 -8.93
C ALA A 112 3.88 5.26 -10.38
N VAL A 113 3.56 4.39 -11.34
CA VAL A 113 3.42 4.77 -12.75
C VAL A 113 2.27 5.77 -12.94
N LEU A 114 1.12 5.52 -12.32
CA LEU A 114 -0.04 6.39 -12.49
C LEU A 114 0.16 7.74 -11.75
N GLU A 115 0.77 7.74 -10.58
CA GLU A 115 1.15 8.96 -9.86
C GLU A 115 2.14 9.81 -10.67
N ALA A 116 3.19 9.19 -11.23
CA ALA A 116 4.14 9.86 -12.10
C ALA A 116 3.46 10.43 -13.36
N THR A 117 2.54 9.67 -13.98
CA THR A 117 1.80 10.10 -15.17
C THR A 117 0.91 11.30 -14.86
N VAL A 118 0.13 11.23 -13.78
CA VAL A 118 -0.75 12.33 -13.35
C VAL A 118 0.07 13.56 -13.00
N GLY A 119 1.18 13.39 -12.29
CA GLY A 119 2.09 14.46 -11.95
C GLY A 119 2.68 15.14 -13.19
N PHE A 120 3.13 14.34 -14.17
CA PHE A 120 3.64 14.83 -15.45
C PHE A 120 2.57 15.62 -16.22
N VAL A 121 1.35 15.11 -16.35
CA VAL A 121 0.23 15.81 -17.01
C VAL A 121 -0.11 17.11 -16.28
N SER A 122 -0.03 17.13 -14.95
CA SER A 122 -0.32 18.32 -14.15
C SER A 122 0.71 19.43 -14.33
N SER A 123 1.97 19.08 -14.65
CA SER A 123 3.01 20.06 -14.94
C SER A 123 2.69 20.92 -16.18
N PHE A 124 2.03 20.36 -17.19
CA PHE A 124 1.56 21.11 -18.38
C PHE A 124 0.41 22.08 -18.07
N ARG A 125 -0.25 21.94 -16.92
CA ARG A 125 -1.35 22.81 -16.47
C ARG A 125 -0.89 23.89 -15.49
N GLY A 126 0.42 24.17 -15.43
CA GLY A 126 1.01 25.13 -14.50
C GLY A 126 1.34 24.56 -13.12
N GLY A 127 1.31 23.23 -12.96
CA GLY A 127 1.85 22.56 -11.77
C GLY A 127 3.37 22.69 -11.70
N SER A 128 3.93 22.62 -10.49
CA SER A 128 5.38 22.58 -10.31
C SER A 128 5.99 21.36 -11.01
N ALA A 129 7.15 21.56 -11.65
CA ALA A 129 7.87 20.47 -12.29
C ALA A 129 8.29 19.44 -11.23
N ILE A 130 7.95 18.18 -11.46
CA ILE A 130 8.31 17.09 -10.55
C ILE A 130 9.75 16.67 -10.84
N SER A 131 10.59 16.67 -9.79
CA SER A 131 11.93 16.11 -9.89
C SER A 131 11.84 14.59 -10.02
N LEU A 132 12.26 14.06 -11.18
CA LEU A 132 12.33 12.61 -11.42
C LEU A 132 13.23 11.91 -10.41
N GLY A 133 14.32 12.57 -9.99
CA GLY A 133 15.21 12.05 -8.95
C GLY A 133 14.48 11.85 -7.62
N ALA A 134 13.79 12.90 -7.14
CA ALA A 134 13.03 12.84 -5.89
C ALA A 134 11.89 11.81 -5.95
N LEU A 135 11.21 11.71 -7.10
CA LEU A 135 10.14 10.74 -7.32
C LEU A 135 10.68 9.29 -7.31
N SER A 136 11.83 9.06 -7.95
CA SER A 136 12.49 7.74 -7.96
C SER A 136 13.02 7.33 -6.58
N GLU A 137 13.57 8.28 -5.81
CA GLU A 137 14.03 8.05 -4.44
C GLU A 137 12.84 7.71 -3.53
N PHE A 138 11.77 8.51 -3.60
CA PHE A 138 10.55 8.29 -2.82
C PHE A 138 9.94 6.90 -3.08
N HIS A 139 9.68 6.56 -4.34
CA HIS A 139 9.09 5.27 -4.69
C HIS A 139 10.06 4.10 -4.47
N GLY A 140 11.35 4.31 -4.74
CA GLY A 140 12.40 3.30 -4.55
C GLY A 140 12.58 2.94 -3.07
N THR A 141 12.65 3.93 -2.18
CA THR A 141 12.73 3.67 -0.74
C THR A 141 11.44 3.03 -0.23
N ARG A 142 10.27 3.54 -0.65
CA ARG A 142 8.98 3.04 -0.19
C ARG A 142 8.70 1.61 -0.65
N ILE A 143 9.09 1.20 -1.86
CA ILE A 143 8.92 -0.19 -2.33
C ILE A 143 9.84 -1.17 -1.57
N VAL A 144 11.04 -0.74 -1.19
CA VAL A 144 11.95 -1.55 -0.35
C VAL A 144 11.35 -1.78 1.03
N LEU A 145 10.93 -0.70 1.71
CA LEU A 145 10.29 -0.78 3.03
C LEU A 145 9.00 -1.60 3.00
N PHE A 146 8.18 -1.42 1.97
CA PHE A 146 6.99 -2.21 1.70
C PHE A 146 7.31 -3.71 1.60
N THR A 147 8.32 -4.06 0.80
CA THR A 147 8.72 -5.47 0.60
C THR A 147 9.20 -6.08 1.91
N ILE A 148 10.01 -5.35 2.68
CA ILE A 148 10.46 -5.78 4.02
C ILE A 148 9.24 -6.02 4.94
N MET A 149 8.28 -5.11 4.96
CA MET A 149 7.05 -5.26 5.76
C MET A 149 6.25 -6.50 5.36
N LEU A 150 6.08 -6.77 4.07
CA LEU A 150 5.40 -7.98 3.61
C LEU A 150 6.11 -9.26 4.05
N VAL A 151 7.44 -9.28 3.98
CA VAL A 151 8.26 -10.41 4.45
C VAL A 151 8.07 -10.62 5.96
N ILE A 152 8.14 -9.55 6.75
CA ILE A 152 7.94 -9.60 8.20
C ILE A 152 6.53 -10.11 8.54
N LEU A 153 5.49 -9.54 7.94
CA LEU A 153 4.10 -9.96 8.15
C LEU A 153 3.90 -11.45 7.80
N PHE A 154 4.51 -11.91 6.71
CA PHE A 154 4.44 -13.31 6.29
C PHE A 154 5.05 -14.25 7.32
N TYR A 155 6.27 -13.98 7.78
CA TYR A 155 6.94 -14.83 8.77
C TYR A 155 6.26 -14.78 10.13
N LEU A 156 5.86 -13.59 10.61
CA LEU A 156 5.09 -13.45 11.85
C LEU A 156 3.81 -14.29 11.82
N SER A 157 3.09 -14.28 10.70
CA SER A 157 1.86 -15.07 10.56
C SER A 157 2.09 -16.58 10.60
N ARG A 158 3.24 -17.06 10.11
CA ARG A 158 3.61 -18.47 10.17
C ARG A 158 4.03 -18.88 11.57
N THR A 159 4.81 -18.05 12.25
CA THR A 159 5.25 -18.28 13.62
C THR A 159 4.06 -18.34 14.57
N TRP A 160 3.13 -17.38 14.48
CA TRP A 160 1.92 -17.38 15.32
C TRP A 160 1.06 -18.63 15.15
N LYS A 161 0.89 -19.12 13.91
CA LYS A 161 0.14 -20.35 13.66
C LYS A 161 0.76 -21.57 14.35
N ARG A 162 2.09 -21.64 14.43
CA ARG A 162 2.78 -22.74 15.12
C ARG A 162 2.49 -22.71 16.62
N TYR A 163 2.58 -21.53 17.26
CA TYR A 163 2.35 -21.38 18.70
C TYR A 163 0.91 -21.65 19.14
N VAL A 164 -0.08 -21.36 18.29
CA VAL A 164 -1.50 -21.59 18.64
C VAL A 164 -1.91 -23.06 18.44
N GLN A 165 -1.13 -23.84 17.70
CA GLN A 165 -1.41 -25.25 17.41
C GLN A 165 -0.66 -26.23 18.33
N THR A 166 0.28 -25.73 19.14
CA THR A 166 0.96 -26.45 20.22
C THR A 166 0.27 -26.17 21.55
#